data_AF-A0A7C5RHI8-F1
#
_entry.id   AF-A0A7C5RHI8-F1
#
_cell.length_a   1.000
_cell.length_b   1.000
_cell.length_c   1.000
_cell.angle_alpha   90.00
_cell.angle_beta   90.00
_cell.angle_gamma   90.00
#
_symmetry.space_group_name_H-M   'P 1'
#
loop_
_entity.id
_entity.type
_entity.pdbx_description
1 polymer ?
#
loop_
_entity_poly.entity_id
_entity_poly.type
_entity_poly.pdbx_seq_one_letter_code
_entity_poly.pdbx_strand_id
1 'polypeptide(L)'
;MYEKVRTLLSFAGNIAKEKEPEKLIPMLADLAKNMLDVDRCSLFVYDEQSKKLYTIVAHGGVRIEVDADKGIVGESFRTGETLVVNDAYAHPKFNKEVDLSTGYRTRNILASPLIDSKGKVIGVFQAINKLKGEFKEEDVEFLTLLSVYASDSLEASMLYKKLREAYEETITRLSYAAEYKDPETYNHIIRIGLISSFIAERLGFDKDYCYNLKLAAPMHDIGKIGIPDSILLKKGKLEGEEWEIMKKHTIIGYEILKDSSSELLQMAARIALEHHEKYDGTGYPYGKRGEEISPEARITAIADIFDALTSERPYKPAWSVEETLKYMKSIAGSHIDPRIFNVLLENIDEILKIKEKYRD
;
A
#
# COMPACT_ATOMS: atom_id res chain seq x y z
N MET A 1 -2.59 30.16 25.86
CA MET A 1 -1.64 29.07 26.15
C MET A 1 -2.35 27.74 26.40
N TYR A 2 -3.25 27.62 27.38
CA TYR A 2 -3.94 26.34 27.68
C TYR A 2 -4.80 25.78 26.54
N GLU A 3 -5.52 26.63 25.80
CA GLU A 3 -6.28 26.20 24.61
C GLU A 3 -5.38 25.68 23.49
N LYS A 4 -4.28 26.40 23.19
CA LYS A 4 -3.28 25.98 22.18
C LYS A 4 -2.65 24.62 22.53
N VAL A 5 -2.33 24.38 23.81
CA VAL A 5 -1.82 23.07 24.27
C VAL A 5 -2.85 21.96 24.10
N ARG A 6 -4.15 22.22 24.39
CA ARG A 6 -5.22 21.25 24.14
C ARG A 6 -5.39 20.94 22.66
N THR A 7 -5.32 21.94 21.80
CA THR A 7 -5.37 21.75 20.33
C THR A 7 -4.19 20.91 19.86
N LEU A 8 -2.97 21.16 20.35
CA LEU A 8 -1.82 20.33 20.00
C LEU A 8 -2.03 18.86 20.40
N LEU A 9 -2.52 18.61 21.63
CA LEU A 9 -2.76 17.26 22.13
C LEU A 9 -3.86 16.51 21.36
N SER A 10 -4.92 17.20 20.92
CA SER A 10 -5.99 16.56 20.13
C SER A 10 -5.54 16.15 18.73
N PHE A 11 -4.64 16.91 18.12
CA PHE A 11 -4.07 16.59 16.80
C PHE A 11 -2.96 15.53 16.88
N ALA A 12 -2.10 15.59 17.90
CA ALA A 12 -0.94 14.71 18.03
C ALA A 12 -1.30 13.22 17.99
N GLY A 13 -2.40 12.83 18.65
CA GLY A 13 -2.86 11.44 18.66
C GLY A 13 -3.32 10.91 17.29
N ASN A 14 -3.87 11.78 16.45
CA ASN A 14 -4.29 11.42 15.09
C ASN A 14 -3.10 11.41 14.13
N ILE A 15 -2.22 12.42 14.22
CA ILE A 15 -0.99 12.52 13.42
C ILE A 15 -0.10 11.30 13.68
N ALA A 16 0.09 10.89 14.94
CA ALA A 16 0.92 9.75 15.29
C ALA A 16 0.40 8.39 14.77
N LYS A 17 -0.89 8.29 14.42
CA LYS A 17 -1.51 7.07 13.89
C LYS A 17 -1.54 7.02 12.37
N GLU A 18 -1.38 8.16 11.71
CA GLU A 18 -1.47 8.25 10.26
C GLU A 18 -0.15 7.85 9.61
N LYS A 19 -0.22 6.88 8.70
CA LYS A 19 0.93 6.22 8.06
C LYS A 19 1.08 6.64 6.59
N GLU A 20 0.13 7.39 6.05
CA GLU A 20 0.17 7.91 4.69
C GLU A 20 0.61 9.38 4.70
N PRO A 21 1.78 9.72 4.10
CA PRO A 21 2.25 11.10 4.00
C PRO A 21 1.19 12.04 3.40
N GLU A 22 0.43 11.54 2.43
CA GLU A 22 -0.60 12.30 1.72
C GLU A 22 -1.76 12.72 2.63
N LYS A 23 -2.06 11.94 3.66
CA LYS A 23 -3.07 12.28 4.69
C LYS A 23 -2.49 13.14 5.80
N LEU A 24 -1.20 12.98 6.10
CA LEU A 24 -0.50 13.79 7.11
C LEU A 24 -0.37 15.27 6.71
N ILE A 25 -0.11 15.55 5.42
CA ILE A 25 0.07 16.91 4.91
C ILE A 25 -1.07 17.86 5.32
N PRO A 26 -2.36 17.57 5.02
CA PRO A 26 -3.46 18.44 5.41
C PRO A 26 -3.68 18.48 6.93
N MET A 27 -3.45 17.38 7.66
CA MET A 27 -3.60 17.35 9.12
C MET A 27 -2.59 18.27 9.82
N LEU A 28 -1.34 18.28 9.37
CA LEU A 28 -0.29 19.16 9.87
C LEU A 28 -0.61 20.62 9.52
N ALA A 29 -1.05 20.89 8.29
CA ALA A 29 -1.47 22.22 7.85
C ALA A 29 -2.63 22.78 8.71
N ASP A 30 -3.63 21.97 9.03
CA ASP A 30 -4.75 22.36 9.89
C ASP A 30 -4.30 22.63 11.34
N LEU A 31 -3.38 21.84 11.88
CA LEU A 31 -2.76 22.10 13.18
C LEU A 31 -2.08 23.48 13.20
N ALA A 32 -1.26 23.77 12.18
CA ALA A 32 -0.56 25.04 12.09
C ALA A 32 -1.50 26.23 11.93
N LYS A 33 -2.54 26.09 11.10
CA LYS A 33 -3.57 27.12 10.93
C LYS A 33 -4.21 27.51 12.26
N ASN A 34 -4.61 26.51 13.05
CA ASN A 34 -5.26 26.72 14.35
C ASN A 34 -4.33 27.32 15.40
N MET A 35 -3.04 27.02 15.33
CA MET A 35 -2.09 27.49 16.33
C MET A 35 -1.53 28.88 16.00
N LEU A 36 -1.43 29.25 14.72
CA LEU A 36 -0.90 30.53 14.26
C LEU A 36 -1.97 31.60 14.02
N ASP A 37 -3.26 31.32 14.18
CA ASP A 37 -4.33 32.29 13.98
C ASP A 37 -4.21 32.98 12.59
N VAL A 38 -4.12 32.14 11.54
CA VAL A 38 -3.95 32.54 10.14
C VAL A 38 -5.14 32.08 9.29
N ASP A 39 -5.35 32.74 8.16
CA ASP A 39 -6.43 32.36 7.23
C ASP A 39 -6.12 31.03 6.52
N ARG A 40 -4.88 30.85 6.08
CA ARG A 40 -4.45 29.62 5.39
C ARG A 40 -3.09 29.14 5.89
N CYS A 41 -2.95 27.83 5.93
CA CYS A 41 -1.67 27.18 6.12
C CYS A 41 -1.57 26.01 5.13
N SER A 42 -0.38 25.82 4.58
CA SER A 42 -0.09 24.79 3.60
C SER A 42 1.25 24.16 3.94
N LEU A 43 1.35 22.85 3.74
CA LEU A 43 2.58 22.11 3.92
C LEU A 43 3.02 21.56 2.57
N PHE A 44 4.11 22.12 2.04
CA PHE A 44 4.69 21.70 0.78
C PHE A 44 5.77 20.65 1.03
N VAL A 45 5.73 19.56 0.28
CA VAL A 45 6.69 18.45 0.35
C VAL A 45 7.37 18.30 -1.00
N TYR A 46 8.68 18.08 -1.00
CA TYR A 46 9.46 17.90 -2.23
C TYR A 46 9.31 16.48 -2.76
N ASP A 47 8.94 16.38 -4.04
CA ASP A 47 8.92 15.13 -4.79
C ASP A 47 10.14 15.06 -5.70
N GLU A 48 11.04 14.15 -5.36
CA GLU A 48 12.29 13.90 -6.10
C GLU A 48 12.06 13.47 -7.56
N GLN A 49 10.94 12.79 -7.85
CA GLN A 49 10.67 12.28 -9.20
C GLN A 49 10.26 13.42 -10.13
N SER A 50 9.32 14.25 -9.69
CA SER A 50 8.83 15.39 -10.46
C SER A 50 9.72 16.63 -10.32
N LYS A 51 10.64 16.64 -9.35
CA LYS A 51 11.47 17.79 -8.94
C LYS A 51 10.65 19.03 -8.56
N LYS A 52 9.44 18.81 -8.05
CA LYS A 52 8.51 19.87 -7.65
C LYS A 52 8.15 19.76 -6.18
N LEU A 53 7.71 20.89 -5.62
CA LEU A 53 7.03 20.90 -4.35
C LEU A 53 5.55 20.65 -4.58
N TYR A 54 4.92 19.84 -3.73
CA TYR A 54 3.48 19.63 -3.80
C TYR A 54 2.83 19.79 -2.41
N THR A 55 1.57 20.19 -2.40
CA THR A 55 0.71 20.22 -1.22
C THR A 55 -0.62 19.55 -1.54
N ILE A 56 -1.34 19.12 -0.51
CA ILE A 56 -2.66 18.50 -0.64
C ILE A 56 -3.67 19.37 0.10
N VAL A 57 -4.72 19.78 -0.59
CA VAL A 57 -5.77 20.61 0.01
C VAL A 57 -6.83 19.73 0.68
N ALA A 58 -7.17 20.05 1.93
CA ALA A 58 -8.09 19.25 2.76
C ALA A 58 -9.48 19.04 2.13
N HIS A 59 -9.97 20.00 1.33
CA HIS A 59 -11.24 19.88 0.60
C HIS A 59 -10.99 19.28 -0.79
N GLY A 60 -11.17 17.97 -0.93
CA GLY A 60 -11.14 17.25 -2.21
C GLY A 60 -9.84 16.53 -2.55
N GLY A 61 -8.81 16.60 -1.68
CA GLY A 61 -7.57 15.83 -1.87
C GLY A 61 -6.77 16.24 -3.11
N VAL A 62 -7.02 17.43 -3.66
CA VAL A 62 -6.37 17.91 -4.87
C VAL A 62 -4.90 18.19 -4.57
N ARG A 63 -4.01 17.50 -5.30
CA ARG A 63 -2.57 17.74 -5.28
C ARG A 63 -2.27 18.99 -6.10
N ILE A 64 -1.68 19.99 -5.46
CA ILE A 64 -1.21 21.22 -6.10
C ILE A 64 0.30 21.15 -6.15
N GLU A 65 0.88 21.36 -7.34
CA GLU A 65 2.33 21.38 -7.54
C GLU A 65 2.81 22.80 -7.81
N VAL A 66 3.98 23.13 -7.26
CA VAL A 66 4.67 24.39 -7.47
C VAL A 66 6.14 24.12 -7.76
N ASP A 67 6.73 24.96 -8.61
CA ASP A 67 8.15 24.83 -8.93
C ASP A 67 8.99 25.15 -7.68
N ALA A 68 9.93 24.27 -7.34
CA ALA A 68 10.77 24.38 -6.14
C ALA A 68 11.73 25.59 -6.18
N ASP A 69 11.80 26.29 -7.31
CA ASP A 69 12.67 27.44 -7.56
C ASP A 69 11.90 28.77 -7.66
N LYS A 70 10.57 28.77 -7.49
CA LYS A 70 9.72 29.96 -7.60
C LYS A 70 8.98 30.29 -6.32
N GLY A 71 8.62 31.56 -6.18
CA GLY A 71 7.84 32.04 -5.04
C GLY A 71 8.63 32.11 -3.74
N ILE A 72 7.94 32.55 -2.68
CA ILE A 72 8.46 32.56 -1.30
C ILE A 72 8.76 31.14 -0.82
N VAL A 73 7.92 30.18 -1.20
CA VAL A 73 8.09 28.77 -0.86
C VAL A 73 9.37 28.21 -1.49
N GLY A 74 9.61 28.41 -2.78
CA GLY A 74 10.84 27.96 -3.43
C GLY A 74 12.10 28.70 -2.98
N GLU A 75 11.97 29.94 -2.51
CA GLU A 75 13.09 30.64 -1.87
C GLU A 75 13.47 29.98 -0.54
N SER A 76 12.52 29.81 0.38
CA SER A 76 12.75 29.12 1.66
C SER A 76 13.28 27.69 1.46
N PHE A 77 12.75 26.96 0.46
CA PHE A 77 13.21 25.62 0.13
C PHE A 77 14.69 25.57 -0.27
N ARG A 78 15.16 26.51 -1.10
CA ARG A 78 16.55 26.52 -1.59
C ARG A 78 17.54 27.08 -0.58
N THR A 79 17.15 28.10 0.18
CA THR A 79 18.05 28.72 1.15
C THR A 79 18.10 27.95 2.45
N GLY A 80 17.04 27.20 2.78
CA GLY A 80 16.89 26.59 4.11
C GLY A 80 16.64 27.64 5.19
N GLU A 81 16.15 28.82 4.83
CA GLU A 81 15.88 29.93 5.75
C GLU A 81 14.37 30.15 5.93
N THR A 82 13.99 30.55 7.14
CA THR A 82 12.63 31.02 7.44
C THR A 82 12.45 32.45 6.92
N LEU A 83 11.40 32.67 6.12
CA LEU A 83 11.11 33.95 5.48
C LEU A 83 9.85 34.58 6.10
N VAL A 84 9.98 35.84 6.51
CA VAL A 84 8.88 36.68 7.00
C VAL A 84 8.60 37.79 5.99
N VAL A 85 7.43 37.76 5.37
CA VAL A 85 7.01 38.74 4.37
C VAL A 85 5.73 39.41 4.85
N ASN A 86 5.84 40.58 5.48
CA ASN A 86 4.68 41.29 6.02
C ASN A 86 3.90 42.12 4.98
N ASP A 87 4.50 42.38 3.81
CA ASP A 87 3.81 42.87 2.61
C ASP A 87 4.18 42.01 1.39
N ALA A 88 3.30 41.08 1.05
CA ALA A 88 3.48 40.16 -0.07
C ALA A 88 3.56 40.90 -1.42
N TYR A 89 2.79 41.99 -1.61
CA TYR A 89 2.76 42.69 -2.90
C TYR A 89 4.01 43.55 -3.14
N ALA A 90 4.71 43.92 -2.07
CA ALA A 90 6.01 44.57 -2.14
C ALA A 90 7.17 43.58 -2.34
N HIS A 91 6.99 42.29 -2.07
CA HIS A 91 8.07 41.30 -2.16
C HIS A 91 8.36 40.89 -3.62
N PRO A 92 9.62 40.95 -4.09
CA PRO A 92 9.97 40.72 -5.51
C PRO A 92 9.69 39.28 -5.98
N LYS A 93 9.69 38.32 -5.06
CA LYS A 93 9.46 36.90 -5.35
C LYS A 93 8.00 36.45 -5.20
N PHE A 94 7.09 37.34 -4.79
CA PHE A 94 5.68 36.98 -4.64
C PHE A 94 4.98 36.90 -6.01
N ASN A 95 4.32 35.77 -6.29
CA ASN A 95 3.56 35.59 -7.52
C ASN A 95 2.11 36.12 -7.36
N LYS A 96 1.84 37.27 -7.99
CA LYS A 96 0.52 37.95 -7.93
C LYS A 96 -0.55 37.28 -8.81
N GLU A 97 -0.18 36.44 -9.77
CA GLU A 97 -1.11 35.82 -10.73
C GLU A 97 -2.14 34.92 -10.03
N VAL A 98 -1.74 34.23 -8.96
CA VAL A 98 -2.61 33.37 -8.17
C VAL A 98 -3.70 34.19 -7.45
N ASP A 99 -3.33 35.31 -6.85
CA ASP A 99 -4.28 36.23 -6.20
C ASP A 99 -5.25 36.83 -7.24
N LEU A 100 -4.73 37.28 -8.38
CA LEU A 100 -5.53 37.89 -9.45
C LEU A 100 -6.55 36.92 -10.05
N SER A 101 -6.18 35.65 -10.23
CA SER A 101 -7.06 34.64 -10.81
C SER A 101 -8.11 34.10 -9.83
N THR A 102 -7.80 34.07 -8.53
CA THR A 102 -8.70 33.50 -7.50
C THR A 102 -9.53 34.55 -6.78
N GLY A 103 -9.21 35.85 -6.92
CA GLY A 103 -9.80 36.93 -6.14
C GLY A 103 -9.34 36.94 -4.67
N TYR A 104 -8.39 36.07 -4.30
CA TYR A 104 -7.78 36.04 -2.98
C TYR A 104 -6.77 37.17 -2.84
N ARG A 105 -6.66 37.77 -1.64
CA ARG A 105 -5.67 38.82 -1.35
C ARG A 105 -4.70 38.37 -0.28
N THR A 106 -3.48 38.10 -0.69
CA THR A 106 -2.34 37.80 0.17
C THR A 106 -1.74 39.11 0.69
N ARG A 107 -1.73 39.25 2.02
CA ARG A 107 -1.17 40.37 2.77
C ARG A 107 0.22 40.03 3.29
N ASN A 108 0.31 38.98 4.10
CA ASN A 108 1.54 38.55 4.73
C ASN A 108 1.73 37.04 4.64
N ILE A 109 2.99 36.62 4.58
CA ILE A 109 3.43 35.23 4.40
C ILE A 109 4.53 34.95 5.41
N LEU A 110 4.43 33.81 6.09
CA LEU A 110 5.51 33.23 6.87
C LEU A 110 5.82 31.85 6.28
N ALA A 111 7.06 31.61 5.87
CA ALA A 111 7.49 30.36 5.29
C ALA A 111 8.68 29.80 6.07
N SER A 112 8.59 28.55 6.52
CA SER A 112 9.64 27.89 7.29
C SER A 112 10.02 26.55 6.64
N PRO A 113 11.31 26.26 6.45
CA PRO A 113 11.74 25.02 5.81
C PRO A 113 11.49 23.81 6.72
N LEU A 114 11.22 22.66 6.11
CA LEU A 114 11.26 21.37 6.76
C LEU A 114 12.62 20.75 6.49
N ILE A 115 13.40 20.52 7.54
CA ILE A 115 14.76 20.00 7.44
C ILE A 115 14.75 18.60 8.06
N ASP A 116 15.19 17.60 7.30
CA ASP A 116 15.26 16.22 7.76
C ASP A 116 16.45 16.00 8.72
N SER A 117 16.51 14.79 9.30
CA SER A 117 17.60 14.38 10.19
C SER A 117 19.01 14.49 9.60
N LYS A 118 19.15 14.64 8.28
CA LYS A 118 20.42 14.76 7.54
C LYS A 118 20.75 16.20 7.15
N GLY A 119 19.93 17.17 7.55
CA GLY A 119 20.11 18.57 7.20
C GLY A 119 19.62 18.94 5.79
N LYS A 120 18.89 18.05 5.11
CA LYS A 120 18.32 18.31 3.79
C LYS A 120 16.94 18.96 3.94
N VAL A 121 16.68 20.00 3.15
CA VAL A 121 15.34 20.58 3.07
C VAL A 121 14.42 19.63 2.28
N ILE A 122 13.38 19.12 2.92
CA ILE A 122 12.42 18.15 2.34
C ILE A 122 11.06 18.79 2.02
N GLY A 123 10.88 20.05 2.39
CA GLY A 123 9.61 20.75 2.22
C GLY A 123 9.63 22.15 2.82
N VAL A 124 8.48 22.81 2.79
CA VAL A 124 8.27 24.14 3.39
C VAL A 124 6.88 24.24 3.99
N PHE A 125 6.81 24.69 5.22
CA PHE A 125 5.58 25.08 5.89
C PHE A 125 5.28 26.54 5.58
N GLN A 126 4.10 26.83 5.03
CA GLN A 126 3.68 28.18 4.70
C GLN A 126 2.43 28.57 5.47
N ALA A 127 2.45 29.71 6.14
CA ALA A 127 1.30 30.38 6.73
C ALA A 127 1.01 31.68 5.98
N ILE A 128 -0.26 31.95 5.69
CA ILE A 128 -0.71 33.10 4.90
C ILE A 128 -1.79 33.85 5.66
N ASN A 129 -1.69 35.18 5.66
CA ASN A 129 -2.69 36.10 6.19
C ASN A 129 -2.96 35.88 7.68
N LYS A 130 -2.07 36.40 8.52
CA LYS A 130 -2.31 36.56 9.96
C LYS A 130 -3.61 37.31 10.19
N LEU A 131 -4.52 36.72 10.97
CA LEU A 131 -5.86 37.26 11.20
C LEU A 131 -5.82 38.63 11.91
N LYS A 132 -4.79 38.89 12.72
CA LYS A 132 -4.57 40.16 13.41
C LYS A 132 -3.12 40.59 13.28
N GLY A 133 -2.90 41.70 12.58
CA GLY A 133 -1.59 42.33 12.45
C GLY A 133 -0.66 41.63 11.46
N GLU A 134 0.62 41.58 11.83
CA GLU A 134 1.75 41.06 11.07
C GLU A 134 2.39 39.88 11.80
N PHE A 135 3.17 39.06 11.10
CA PHE A 135 3.93 37.98 11.73
C PHE A 135 5.04 38.57 12.61
N LYS A 136 5.12 38.08 13.84
CA LYS A 136 6.12 38.47 14.84
C LYS A 136 7.08 37.33 15.14
N GLU A 137 8.12 37.61 15.92
CA GLU A 137 9.10 36.62 16.37
C GLU A 137 8.46 35.38 17.03
N GLU A 138 7.43 35.58 17.87
CA GLU A 138 6.66 34.47 18.46
C GLU A 138 5.99 33.56 17.39
N ASP A 139 5.51 34.14 16.29
CA ASP A 139 4.92 33.36 15.19
C ASP A 139 6.00 32.58 14.42
N VAL A 140 7.19 33.18 14.27
CA VAL A 140 8.36 32.55 13.64
C VAL A 140 8.78 31.35 14.48
N GLU A 141 9.03 31.53 15.77
CA GLU A 141 9.40 30.46 16.70
C GLU A 141 8.38 29.32 16.67
N PHE A 142 7.09 29.68 16.66
CA PHE A 142 6.02 28.71 16.68
C PHE A 142 5.89 27.92 15.36
N LEU A 143 5.99 28.57 14.20
CA LEU A 143 6.02 27.87 12.92
C LEU A 143 7.29 27.03 12.76
N THR A 144 8.45 27.51 13.22
CA THR A 144 9.70 26.75 13.19
C THR A 144 9.57 25.47 14.02
N LEU A 145 9.00 25.53 15.23
CA LEU A 145 8.73 24.35 16.04
C LEU A 145 7.80 23.35 15.33
N LEU A 146 6.72 23.86 14.72
CA LEU A 146 5.81 23.02 13.93
C LEU A 146 6.48 22.44 12.69
N SER A 147 7.43 23.15 12.08
CA SER A 147 8.19 22.67 10.92
C SER A 147 9.09 21.51 11.30
N VAL A 148 9.73 21.56 12.48
CA VAL A 148 10.51 20.43 13.02
C VAL A 148 9.59 19.22 13.24
N TYR A 149 8.46 19.41 13.95
CA TYR A 149 7.51 18.33 14.21
C TYR A 149 6.93 17.72 12.92
N ALA A 150 6.61 18.56 11.94
CA ALA A 150 6.11 18.14 10.63
C ALA A 150 7.19 17.38 9.84
N SER A 151 8.45 17.83 9.90
CA SER A 151 9.59 17.14 9.29
C SER A 151 9.73 15.74 9.84
N ASP A 152 9.79 15.58 11.17
CA ASP A 152 9.92 14.28 11.84
C ASP A 152 8.75 13.35 11.52
N SER A 153 7.52 13.87 11.56
CA SER A 153 6.30 13.10 11.28
C SER A 153 6.24 12.61 9.83
N LEU A 154 6.61 13.48 8.88
CA LEU A 154 6.67 13.13 7.47
C LEU A 154 7.81 12.16 7.17
N GLU A 155 9.01 12.38 7.75
CA GLU A 155 10.16 11.48 7.60
C GLU A 155 9.79 10.08 8.11
N ALA A 156 9.21 9.96 9.30
CA ALA A 156 8.75 8.69 9.86
C ALA A 156 7.73 7.98 8.97
N SER A 157 6.73 8.73 8.46
CA SER A 157 5.70 8.20 7.58
C SER A 157 6.24 7.74 6.22
N MET A 158 7.15 8.52 5.62
CA MET A 158 7.83 8.15 4.38
C MET A 158 8.75 6.93 4.56
N LEU A 159 9.48 6.86 5.68
CA LEU A 159 10.31 5.69 6.00
C LEU A 159 9.45 4.43 6.18
N TYR A 160 8.33 4.55 6.88
CA TYR A 160 7.38 3.45 7.05
C TYR A 160 6.83 2.97 5.69
N LYS A 161 6.41 3.91 4.81
CA LYS A 161 5.94 3.61 3.46
C LYS A 161 7.01 2.87 2.64
N LYS A 162 8.25 3.37 2.63
CA LYS A 162 9.37 2.73 1.93
C LYS A 162 9.69 1.34 2.47
N LEU A 163 9.68 1.17 3.80
CA LEU A 163 9.90 -0.13 4.43
C LEU A 163 8.80 -1.11 4.03
N ARG A 164 7.54 -0.67 4.03
CA ARG A 164 6.40 -1.48 3.60
C ARG A 164 6.52 -1.89 2.13
N GLU A 165 6.79 -0.93 1.23
CA GLU A 165 6.96 -1.20 -0.20
C GLU A 165 8.11 -2.18 -0.47
N ALA A 166 9.26 -1.99 0.18
CA ALA A 166 10.40 -2.90 0.06
C ALA A 166 10.10 -4.29 0.60
N TYR A 167 9.34 -4.39 1.69
CA TYR A 167 8.91 -5.66 2.26
C TYR A 167 7.94 -6.41 1.32
N GLU A 168 6.93 -5.72 0.78
CA GLU A 168 5.99 -6.28 -0.21
C GLU A 168 6.72 -6.73 -1.48
N GLU A 169 7.64 -5.91 -2.00
CA GLU A 169 8.45 -6.26 -3.18
C GLU A 169 9.33 -7.48 -2.91
N THR A 170 10.00 -7.55 -1.76
CA THR A 170 10.86 -8.67 -1.39
C THR A 170 10.08 -9.99 -1.37
N ILE A 171 8.92 -10.01 -0.71
CA ILE A 171 8.05 -11.20 -0.67
C ILE A 171 7.63 -11.60 -2.07
N THR A 172 7.17 -10.65 -2.89
CA THR A 172 6.70 -10.91 -4.26
C THR A 172 7.82 -11.49 -5.12
N ARG A 173 9.02 -10.89 -5.07
CA ARG A 173 10.21 -11.34 -5.82
C ARG A 173 10.66 -12.74 -5.42
N LEU A 174 10.69 -13.04 -4.13
CA LEU A 174 11.12 -14.34 -3.63
C LEU A 174 10.07 -15.43 -3.91
N SER A 175 8.78 -15.09 -3.84
CA SER A 175 7.70 -15.99 -4.25
C SER A 175 7.84 -16.36 -5.72
N TYR A 176 8.04 -15.35 -6.58
CA TYR A 176 8.28 -15.57 -8.01
C TYR A 176 9.56 -16.39 -8.29
N ALA A 177 10.60 -16.27 -7.47
CA ALA A 177 11.82 -17.06 -7.64
C ALA A 177 11.58 -18.57 -7.47
N ALA A 178 10.64 -18.98 -6.62
CA ALA A 178 10.26 -20.39 -6.49
C ALA A 178 9.49 -20.91 -7.71
N GLU A 179 8.76 -20.02 -8.38
CA GLU A 179 8.03 -20.32 -9.61
C GLU A 179 8.86 -20.12 -10.88
N TYR A 180 10.11 -19.64 -10.80
CA TYR A 180 10.92 -19.33 -11.98
C TYR A 180 11.14 -20.52 -12.93
N LYS A 181 11.05 -21.74 -12.39
CA LYS A 181 11.15 -22.99 -13.16
C LYS A 181 9.80 -23.46 -13.73
N ASP A 182 8.70 -22.87 -13.29
CA ASP A 182 7.32 -23.13 -13.71
C ASP A 182 6.91 -22.07 -14.77
N PRO A 183 6.06 -22.39 -15.75
CA PRO A 183 5.45 -21.40 -16.66
C PRO A 183 4.59 -20.31 -16.01
N GLU A 184 4.44 -20.24 -14.69
CA GLU A 184 3.67 -19.18 -14.02
C GLU A 184 4.36 -17.80 -14.15
N THR A 185 3.56 -16.75 -14.21
CA THR A 185 4.05 -15.39 -14.45
C THR A 185 4.24 -14.60 -13.15
N TYR A 186 5.07 -13.57 -13.20
CA TYR A 186 5.20 -12.62 -12.09
C TYR A 186 3.85 -11.97 -11.71
N ASN A 187 2.99 -11.74 -12.70
CA ASN A 187 1.69 -11.13 -12.48
C ASN A 187 0.67 -12.12 -11.88
N HIS A 188 0.79 -13.44 -12.14
CA HIS A 188 0.01 -14.47 -11.46
C HIS A 188 0.16 -14.34 -9.94
N ILE A 189 1.39 -14.33 -9.43
CA ILE A 189 1.68 -14.14 -8.00
C ILE A 189 0.97 -12.92 -7.41
N ILE A 190 1.03 -11.77 -8.11
CA ILE A 190 0.37 -10.54 -7.67
C ILE A 190 -1.15 -10.71 -7.65
N ARG A 191 -1.73 -11.30 -8.69
CA ARG A 191 -3.18 -11.53 -8.80
C ARG A 191 -3.68 -12.44 -7.69
N ILE A 192 -2.98 -13.52 -7.38
CA ILE A 192 -3.34 -14.44 -6.27
C ILE A 192 -3.45 -13.70 -4.95
N GLY A 193 -2.45 -12.89 -4.60
CA GLY A 193 -2.48 -12.08 -3.38
C GLY A 193 -3.64 -11.10 -3.35
N LEU A 194 -3.84 -10.34 -4.42
CA LEU A 194 -4.88 -9.32 -4.51
C LEU A 194 -6.31 -9.92 -4.46
N ILE A 195 -6.55 -10.99 -5.22
CA ILE A 195 -7.84 -11.68 -5.25
C ILE A 195 -8.13 -12.31 -3.88
N SER A 196 -7.13 -12.97 -3.27
CA SER A 196 -7.30 -13.58 -1.94
C SER A 196 -7.64 -12.54 -0.88
N SER A 197 -6.91 -11.43 -0.83
CA SER A 197 -7.17 -10.33 0.10
C SER A 197 -8.56 -9.72 -0.10
N PHE A 198 -8.97 -9.53 -1.36
CA PHE A 198 -10.27 -8.95 -1.68
C PHE A 198 -11.42 -9.87 -1.24
N ILE A 199 -11.29 -11.18 -1.48
CA ILE A 199 -12.27 -12.18 -1.02
C ILE A 199 -12.35 -12.19 0.52
N ALA A 200 -11.22 -12.15 1.22
CA ALA A 200 -11.20 -12.09 2.69
C ALA A 200 -11.90 -10.83 3.22
N GLU A 201 -11.68 -9.67 2.60
CA GLU A 201 -12.37 -8.43 3.00
C GLU A 201 -13.90 -8.58 2.88
N ARG A 202 -14.37 -9.19 1.78
CA ARG A 202 -15.81 -9.45 1.56
C ARG A 202 -16.41 -10.49 2.51
N LEU A 203 -15.58 -11.37 3.05
CA LEU A 203 -15.96 -12.32 4.10
C LEU A 203 -15.98 -11.69 5.50
N GLY A 204 -15.55 -10.43 5.65
CA GLY A 204 -15.58 -9.69 6.91
C GLY A 204 -14.34 -9.87 7.79
N PHE A 205 -13.22 -10.35 7.23
CA PHE A 205 -11.94 -10.36 7.94
C PHE A 205 -11.42 -8.93 8.15
N ASP A 206 -10.66 -8.73 9.23
CA ASP A 206 -10.06 -7.43 9.52
C ASP A 206 -8.95 -7.06 8.52
N LYS A 207 -8.53 -5.78 8.56
CA LYS A 207 -7.55 -5.23 7.62
C LYS A 207 -6.18 -5.87 7.74
N ASP A 208 -5.77 -6.28 8.93
CA ASP A 208 -4.45 -6.87 9.16
C ASP A 208 -4.43 -8.30 8.64
N TYR A 209 -5.51 -9.07 8.85
CA TYR A 209 -5.69 -10.39 8.24
C TYR A 209 -5.67 -10.32 6.70
N CYS A 210 -6.48 -9.41 6.12
CA CYS A 210 -6.52 -9.23 4.66
C CYS A 210 -5.15 -8.84 4.10
N TYR A 211 -4.44 -7.94 4.79
CA TYR A 211 -3.10 -7.53 4.40
C TYR A 211 -2.09 -8.67 4.48
N ASN A 212 -2.11 -9.46 5.56
CA ASN A 212 -1.27 -10.64 5.67
C ASN A 212 -1.58 -11.65 4.57
N LEU A 213 -2.86 -11.90 4.27
CA LEU A 213 -3.27 -12.82 3.21
C LEU A 213 -2.82 -12.36 1.82
N LYS A 214 -2.88 -11.04 1.55
CA LYS A 214 -2.36 -10.43 0.31
C LYS A 214 -0.91 -10.84 0.05
N LEU A 215 -0.11 -10.92 1.11
CA LEU A 215 1.32 -11.22 1.03
C LEU A 215 1.62 -12.71 1.23
N ALA A 216 0.79 -13.44 1.97
CA ALA A 216 0.95 -14.84 2.29
C ALA A 216 0.58 -15.76 1.12
N ALA A 217 -0.55 -15.49 0.45
CA ALA A 217 -1.04 -16.30 -0.67
C ALA A 217 -0.04 -16.46 -1.85
N PRO A 218 0.70 -15.41 -2.26
CA PRO A 218 1.86 -15.51 -3.16
C PRO A 218 2.84 -16.65 -2.87
N MET A 219 3.04 -17.03 -1.60
CA MET A 219 4.03 -18.03 -1.20
C MET A 219 3.50 -19.46 -1.21
N HIS A 220 2.28 -19.72 -1.68
CA HIS A 220 1.66 -21.05 -1.66
C HIS A 220 2.55 -22.14 -2.30
N ASP A 221 3.26 -21.78 -3.36
CA ASP A 221 4.11 -22.68 -4.14
C ASP A 221 5.62 -22.57 -3.82
N ILE A 222 6.02 -21.90 -2.74
CA ILE A 222 7.43 -21.71 -2.37
C ILE A 222 8.21 -23.03 -2.25
N GLY A 223 7.52 -24.12 -1.91
CA GLY A 223 8.12 -25.45 -1.76
C GLY A 223 8.53 -26.12 -3.08
N LYS A 224 8.12 -25.59 -4.24
CA LYS A 224 8.57 -26.07 -5.56
C LYS A 224 10.09 -26.01 -5.71
N ILE A 225 10.77 -25.13 -4.96
CA ILE A 225 12.23 -25.06 -4.90
C ILE A 225 12.91 -26.38 -4.49
N GLY A 226 12.21 -27.21 -3.69
CA GLY A 226 12.72 -28.49 -3.23
C GLY A 226 12.33 -29.68 -4.13
N ILE A 227 11.62 -29.44 -5.24
CA ILE A 227 11.22 -30.47 -6.19
C ILE A 227 12.34 -30.70 -7.23
N PRO A 228 12.74 -31.95 -7.51
CA PRO A 228 13.75 -32.23 -8.54
C PRO A 228 13.34 -31.72 -9.93
N ASP A 229 14.30 -31.14 -10.66
CA ASP A 229 14.06 -30.61 -12.02
C ASP A 229 13.51 -31.66 -12.99
N SER A 230 13.92 -32.93 -12.84
CA SER A 230 13.43 -34.05 -13.67
C SER A 230 11.92 -34.29 -13.51
N ILE A 231 11.34 -33.83 -12.40
CA ILE A 231 9.90 -33.94 -12.08
C ILE A 231 9.22 -32.62 -12.42
N LEU A 232 9.75 -31.49 -11.94
CA LEU A 232 9.16 -30.16 -12.14
C LEU A 232 9.09 -29.76 -13.63
N LEU A 233 10.13 -30.09 -14.41
CA LEU A 233 10.24 -29.73 -15.83
C LEU A 233 9.78 -30.85 -16.78
N LYS A 234 9.17 -31.93 -16.26
CA LYS A 234 8.77 -33.06 -17.08
C LYS A 234 7.70 -32.64 -18.09
N LYS A 235 7.94 -32.93 -19.38
CA LYS A 235 6.96 -32.74 -20.44
C LYS A 235 5.99 -33.93 -20.48
N GLY A 236 4.84 -33.80 -19.81
CA GLY A 236 3.79 -34.82 -19.79
C GLY A 236 3.14 -34.97 -18.42
N LYS A 237 2.31 -36.00 -18.26
CA LYS A 237 1.71 -36.30 -16.95
C LYS A 237 2.76 -36.90 -16.02
N LEU A 238 2.67 -36.54 -14.74
CA LEU A 238 3.38 -37.20 -13.66
C LEU A 238 2.58 -38.44 -13.23
N GLU A 239 3.25 -39.58 -13.08
CA GLU A 239 2.61 -40.84 -12.71
C GLU A 239 3.36 -41.52 -11.54
N GLY A 240 2.61 -42.28 -10.73
CA GLY A 240 3.17 -43.05 -9.62
C GLY A 240 4.02 -42.21 -8.68
N GLU A 241 5.28 -42.60 -8.51
CA GLU A 241 6.24 -41.95 -7.60
C GLU A 241 6.52 -40.48 -7.95
N GLU A 242 6.49 -40.11 -9.23
CA GLU A 242 6.74 -38.73 -9.65
C GLU A 242 5.67 -37.78 -9.11
N TRP A 243 4.40 -38.24 -9.12
CA TRP A 243 3.29 -37.49 -8.57
C TRP A 243 3.37 -37.40 -7.05
N GLU A 244 3.76 -38.50 -6.38
CA GLU A 244 3.99 -38.49 -4.92
C GLU A 244 5.11 -37.53 -4.52
N ILE A 245 6.16 -37.38 -5.34
CA ILE A 245 7.22 -36.39 -5.09
C ILE A 245 6.70 -34.97 -5.34
N MET A 246 5.97 -34.72 -6.43
CA MET A 246 5.42 -33.40 -6.73
C MET A 246 4.54 -32.87 -5.59
N LYS A 247 3.67 -33.71 -5.02
CA LYS A 247 2.81 -33.32 -3.89
C LYS A 247 3.59 -32.82 -2.66
N LYS A 248 4.87 -33.20 -2.51
CA LYS A 248 5.71 -32.78 -1.37
C LYS A 248 6.02 -31.30 -1.36
N HIS A 249 5.80 -30.54 -2.44
CA HIS A 249 6.02 -29.08 -2.41
C HIS A 249 5.19 -28.42 -1.30
N THR A 250 4.00 -28.92 -1.01
CA THR A 250 3.16 -28.45 0.10
C THR A 250 3.87 -28.57 1.46
N ILE A 251 4.41 -29.76 1.74
CA ILE A 251 5.18 -30.05 2.97
C ILE A 251 6.47 -29.23 3.00
N ILE A 252 7.21 -29.18 1.90
CA ILE A 252 8.48 -28.44 1.83
C ILE A 252 8.22 -26.94 2.08
N GLY A 253 7.17 -26.38 1.48
CA GLY A 253 6.79 -24.99 1.70
C GLY A 253 6.41 -24.70 3.14
N TYR A 254 5.65 -25.61 3.78
CA TYR A 254 5.36 -25.53 5.21
C TYR A 254 6.64 -25.55 6.05
N GLU A 255 7.55 -26.49 5.81
CA GLU A 255 8.81 -26.63 6.56
C GLU A 255 9.71 -25.39 6.42
N ILE A 256 9.69 -24.71 5.26
CA ILE A 256 10.43 -23.46 5.05
C ILE A 256 9.91 -22.32 5.96
N LEU A 257 8.61 -22.31 6.26
CA LEU A 257 7.92 -21.14 6.82
C LEU A 257 7.49 -21.31 8.30
N LYS A 258 7.25 -22.54 8.76
CA LYS A 258 6.53 -22.86 10.01
C LYS A 258 7.17 -22.42 11.32
N ASP A 259 8.48 -22.16 11.37
CA ASP A 259 9.18 -21.85 12.63
C ASP A 259 9.33 -20.33 12.87
N SER A 260 8.70 -19.51 12.02
CA SER A 260 8.74 -18.05 12.14
C SER A 260 7.81 -17.51 13.23
N SER A 261 8.21 -16.47 13.96
CA SER A 261 7.31 -15.76 14.89
C SER A 261 6.36 -14.77 14.19
N SER A 262 6.49 -14.59 12.88
CA SER A 262 5.67 -13.66 12.10
C SER A 262 4.31 -14.29 11.75
N GLU A 263 3.21 -13.60 12.09
CA GLU A 263 1.85 -14.03 11.73
C GLU A 263 1.67 -14.23 10.22
N LEU A 264 2.30 -13.38 9.41
CA LEU A 264 2.31 -13.49 7.96
C LEU A 264 2.96 -14.79 7.49
N LEU A 265 4.11 -15.17 8.05
CA LEU A 265 4.81 -16.39 7.66
C LEU A 265 4.12 -17.64 8.21
N GLN A 266 3.49 -17.55 9.37
CA GLN A 266 2.62 -18.61 9.89
C GLN A 266 1.39 -18.85 9.02
N MET A 267 0.77 -17.77 8.52
CA MET A 267 -0.31 -17.85 7.54
C MET A 267 0.18 -18.46 6.23
N ALA A 268 1.32 -17.98 5.70
CA ALA A 268 1.91 -18.53 4.48
C ALA A 268 2.27 -20.02 4.62
N ALA A 269 2.75 -20.46 5.78
CA ALA A 269 3.01 -21.87 6.06
C ALA A 269 1.74 -22.72 5.91
N ARG A 270 0.63 -22.28 6.52
CA ARG A 270 -0.67 -22.97 6.41
C ARG A 270 -1.17 -23.00 4.97
N ILE A 271 -1.06 -21.89 4.24
CA ILE A 271 -1.43 -21.83 2.81
C ILE A 271 -0.58 -22.83 2.01
N ALA A 272 0.74 -22.80 2.15
CA ALA A 272 1.63 -23.71 1.43
C ALA A 272 1.28 -25.18 1.71
N LEU A 273 0.95 -25.50 2.96
CA LEU A 273 0.56 -26.85 3.36
C LEU A 273 -0.78 -27.29 2.79
N GLU A 274 -1.76 -26.39 2.69
CA GLU A 274 -3.18 -26.74 2.58
C GLU A 274 -3.85 -26.29 1.28
N HIS A 275 -3.20 -25.49 0.42
CA HIS A 275 -3.85 -24.94 -0.78
C HIS A 275 -4.30 -26.00 -1.80
N HIS A 276 -3.81 -27.24 -1.70
CA HIS A 276 -4.27 -28.39 -2.48
C HIS A 276 -5.17 -29.37 -1.70
N GLU A 277 -5.52 -29.04 -0.44
CA GLU A 277 -6.60 -29.72 0.25
C GLU A 277 -7.93 -29.38 -0.44
N LYS A 278 -8.83 -30.35 -0.50
CA LYS A 278 -10.13 -30.20 -1.14
C LYS A 278 -11.22 -30.21 -0.10
N TYR A 279 -12.25 -29.40 -0.29
CA TYR A 279 -13.33 -29.24 0.67
C TYR A 279 -14.01 -30.57 1.09
N ASP A 280 -14.01 -31.58 0.22
CA ASP A 280 -14.55 -32.93 0.47
C ASP A 280 -13.59 -33.91 1.14
N GLY A 281 -12.32 -33.54 1.35
CA GLY A 281 -11.28 -34.40 1.94
C GLY A 281 -10.52 -35.27 0.93
N THR A 282 -10.74 -35.10 -0.37
CA THR A 282 -10.02 -35.85 -1.42
C THR A 282 -8.71 -35.18 -1.87
N GLY A 283 -8.29 -34.13 -1.16
CA GLY A 283 -7.07 -33.37 -1.44
C GLY A 283 -5.82 -33.99 -0.82
N TYR A 284 -4.74 -33.21 -0.81
CA TYR A 284 -3.45 -33.59 -0.23
C TYR A 284 -2.81 -32.38 0.47
N PRO A 285 -1.86 -32.59 1.41
CA PRO A 285 -1.18 -33.84 1.76
C PRO A 285 -1.90 -34.72 2.79
N TYR A 286 -2.89 -34.21 3.52
CA TYR A 286 -3.50 -34.91 4.65
C TYR A 286 -4.97 -35.27 4.46
N GLY A 287 -5.62 -34.78 3.40
CA GLY A 287 -7.03 -35.08 3.12
C GLY A 287 -7.97 -34.39 4.11
N LYS A 288 -7.61 -33.16 4.52
CA LYS A 288 -8.41 -32.33 5.42
C LYS A 288 -9.77 -32.02 4.79
N ARG A 289 -10.83 -31.99 5.60
CA ARG A 289 -12.20 -31.80 5.11
C ARG A 289 -12.86 -30.53 5.64
N GLY A 290 -13.53 -29.81 4.76
CA GLY A 290 -14.37 -28.68 5.12
C GLY A 290 -13.61 -27.59 5.88
N GLU A 291 -13.98 -27.37 7.13
CA GLU A 291 -13.41 -26.33 7.99
C GLU A 291 -12.14 -26.76 8.75
N GLU A 292 -11.69 -28.01 8.58
CA GLU A 292 -10.35 -28.42 9.02
C GLU A 292 -9.24 -27.73 8.20
N ILE A 293 -9.59 -27.30 6.99
CA ILE A 293 -8.74 -26.49 6.11
C ILE A 293 -8.84 -25.04 6.57
N SER A 294 -7.69 -24.40 6.77
CA SER A 294 -7.62 -23.00 7.19
C SER A 294 -8.38 -22.09 6.21
N PRO A 295 -9.04 -21.02 6.69
CA PRO A 295 -9.77 -20.10 5.82
C PRO A 295 -8.86 -19.47 4.75
N GLU A 296 -7.63 -19.09 5.09
CA GLU A 296 -6.64 -18.57 4.14
C GLU A 296 -6.35 -19.54 3.00
N ALA A 297 -6.14 -20.84 3.29
CA ALA A 297 -5.87 -21.83 2.25
C ALA A 297 -7.08 -22.06 1.35
N ARG A 298 -8.30 -22.09 1.90
CA ARG A 298 -9.54 -22.21 1.11
C ARG A 298 -9.76 -21.00 0.20
N ILE A 299 -9.44 -19.80 0.68
CA ILE A 299 -9.49 -18.57 -0.12
C ILE A 299 -8.44 -18.62 -1.25
N THR A 300 -7.19 -18.95 -0.91
CA THR A 300 -6.09 -19.02 -1.89
C THR A 300 -6.35 -20.08 -2.96
N ALA A 301 -6.87 -21.26 -2.61
CA ALA A 301 -7.21 -22.29 -3.59
C ALA A 301 -8.24 -21.82 -4.62
N ILE A 302 -9.22 -21.01 -4.20
CA ILE A 302 -10.22 -20.43 -5.12
C ILE A 302 -9.58 -19.37 -6.02
N ALA A 303 -8.74 -18.50 -5.46
CA ALA A 303 -8.02 -17.49 -6.23
C ALA A 303 -7.08 -18.13 -7.27
N ASP A 304 -6.37 -19.18 -6.87
CA ASP A 304 -5.45 -19.95 -7.70
C ASP A 304 -6.17 -20.64 -8.87
N ILE A 305 -7.22 -21.42 -8.58
CA ILE A 305 -8.02 -22.08 -9.62
C ILE A 305 -8.59 -21.06 -10.60
N PHE A 306 -9.13 -19.94 -10.10
CA PHE A 306 -9.70 -18.91 -10.96
C PHE A 306 -8.65 -18.28 -11.86
N ASP A 307 -7.51 -17.87 -11.30
CA ASP A 307 -6.46 -17.22 -12.08
C ASP A 307 -5.81 -18.19 -13.08
N ALA A 308 -5.56 -19.44 -12.67
CA ALA A 308 -5.01 -20.48 -13.50
C ALA A 308 -5.88 -20.81 -14.73
N LEU A 309 -7.21 -20.86 -14.56
CA LEU A 309 -8.14 -21.15 -15.65
C LEU A 309 -8.33 -19.97 -16.61
N THR A 310 -8.22 -18.74 -16.12
CA THR A 310 -8.43 -17.51 -16.91
C THR A 310 -7.14 -16.91 -17.47
N SER A 311 -5.99 -17.54 -17.26
CA SER A 311 -4.69 -17.09 -17.81
C SER A 311 -4.23 -17.99 -18.94
N GLU A 312 -3.54 -17.40 -19.93
CA GLU A 312 -2.94 -18.18 -21.02
C GLU A 312 -1.71 -18.94 -20.49
N ARG A 313 -1.56 -20.20 -20.89
CA ARG A 313 -0.38 -21.00 -20.59
C ARG A 313 0.22 -21.54 -21.89
N PRO A 314 1.54 -21.83 -21.97
CA PRO A 314 2.20 -22.28 -23.20
C PRO A 314 1.54 -23.45 -23.94
N TYR A 315 0.73 -24.26 -23.24
CA TYR A 315 0.07 -25.45 -23.77
C TYR A 315 -1.47 -25.42 -23.65
N LYS A 316 -2.07 -24.33 -23.17
CA LYS A 316 -3.52 -24.26 -22.93
C LYS A 316 -4.02 -22.81 -23.07
N PRO A 317 -4.97 -22.54 -23.99
CA PRO A 317 -5.60 -21.22 -24.06
C PRO A 317 -6.37 -20.93 -22.77
N ALA A 318 -6.44 -19.66 -22.39
CA ALA A 318 -7.29 -19.21 -21.29
C ALA A 318 -8.75 -19.60 -21.56
N TRP A 319 -9.46 -20.04 -20.52
CA TRP A 319 -10.90 -20.23 -20.60
C TRP A 319 -11.60 -18.87 -20.55
N SER A 320 -12.79 -18.79 -21.13
CA SER A 320 -13.66 -17.64 -20.87
C SER A 320 -14.01 -17.58 -19.38
N VAL A 321 -14.36 -16.38 -18.91
CA VAL A 321 -14.81 -16.19 -17.53
C VAL A 321 -16.06 -17.03 -17.28
N GLU A 322 -16.99 -17.07 -18.24
CA GLU A 322 -18.22 -17.85 -18.15
C GLU A 322 -17.95 -19.36 -18.01
N GLU A 323 -17.03 -19.91 -18.81
CA GLU A 323 -16.62 -21.31 -18.70
C GLU A 323 -15.94 -21.62 -17.37
N THR A 324 -15.06 -20.72 -16.92
CA THR A 324 -14.37 -20.83 -15.63
C THR A 324 -15.38 -20.88 -14.48
N LEU A 325 -16.31 -19.93 -14.43
CA LEU A 325 -17.31 -19.86 -13.37
C LEU A 325 -18.26 -21.07 -13.41
N LYS A 326 -18.64 -21.54 -14.59
CA LYS A 326 -19.45 -22.76 -14.74
C LYS A 326 -18.73 -23.98 -14.19
N TYR A 327 -17.45 -24.13 -14.49
CA TYR A 327 -16.64 -25.21 -13.94
C TYR A 327 -16.46 -25.10 -12.44
N MET A 328 -16.06 -23.93 -11.93
CA MET A 328 -15.91 -23.72 -10.48
C MET A 328 -17.20 -24.00 -9.72
N LYS A 329 -18.36 -23.63 -10.29
CA LYS A 329 -19.68 -23.97 -9.74
C LYS A 329 -19.93 -25.48 -9.68
N SER A 330 -19.45 -26.25 -10.64
CA SER A 330 -19.58 -27.72 -10.65
C SER A 330 -18.71 -28.42 -9.59
N ILE A 331 -17.63 -27.78 -9.13
CA ILE A 331 -16.73 -28.30 -8.10
C ILE A 331 -16.94 -27.64 -6.73
N ALA A 332 -17.91 -26.73 -6.61
CA ALA A 332 -18.27 -26.09 -5.35
C ALA A 332 -18.90 -27.12 -4.39
N GLY A 333 -18.40 -27.17 -3.16
CA GLY A 333 -18.80 -28.17 -2.16
C GLY A 333 -18.05 -29.50 -2.26
N SER A 334 -17.30 -29.75 -3.35
CA SER A 334 -16.37 -30.87 -3.46
C SER A 334 -14.92 -30.41 -3.35
N HIS A 335 -14.42 -29.66 -4.33
CA HIS A 335 -13.04 -29.17 -4.31
C HIS A 335 -12.91 -27.86 -3.54
N ILE A 336 -13.85 -26.93 -3.71
CA ILE A 336 -13.77 -25.57 -3.17
C ILE A 336 -14.91 -25.26 -2.19
N ASP A 337 -14.67 -24.38 -1.22
CA ASP A 337 -15.71 -23.94 -0.28
C ASP A 337 -16.80 -23.15 -1.02
N PRO A 338 -18.07 -23.60 -0.99
CA PRO A 338 -19.15 -22.94 -1.73
C PRO A 338 -19.45 -21.52 -1.23
N ARG A 339 -19.19 -21.21 0.06
CA ARG A 339 -19.42 -19.88 0.61
C ARG A 339 -18.44 -18.87 0.04
N ILE A 340 -17.17 -19.26 -0.03
CA ILE A 340 -16.10 -18.42 -0.58
C ILE A 340 -16.28 -18.27 -2.10
N PHE A 341 -16.67 -19.33 -2.79
CA PHE A 341 -16.99 -19.26 -4.21
C PHE A 341 -18.15 -18.30 -4.51
N ASN A 342 -19.19 -18.28 -3.69
CA ASN A 342 -20.29 -17.32 -3.83
C ASN A 342 -19.81 -15.88 -3.69
N VAL A 343 -18.88 -15.59 -2.76
CA VAL A 343 -18.27 -14.26 -2.63
C VAL A 343 -17.51 -13.87 -3.90
N LEU A 344 -16.75 -14.79 -4.51
CA LEU A 344 -16.09 -14.55 -5.79
C LEU A 344 -17.11 -14.23 -6.88
N LEU A 345 -18.21 -15.00 -6.97
CA LEU A 345 -19.27 -14.79 -7.96
C LEU A 345 -19.95 -13.42 -7.82
N GLU A 346 -20.31 -13.03 -6.60
CA GLU A 346 -20.99 -11.76 -6.31
C GLU A 346 -20.11 -10.54 -6.60
N ASN A 347 -18.79 -10.72 -6.71
CA ASN A 347 -17.83 -9.65 -6.88
C ASN A 347 -16.93 -9.85 -8.11
N ILE A 348 -17.39 -10.61 -9.10
CA ILE A 348 -16.58 -10.98 -10.27
C ILE A 348 -16.06 -9.76 -11.04
N ASP A 349 -16.85 -8.70 -11.19
CA ASP A 349 -16.45 -7.50 -11.94
C ASP A 349 -15.20 -6.83 -11.33
N GLU A 350 -15.10 -6.79 -10.00
CA GLU A 350 -13.94 -6.20 -9.33
C GLU A 350 -12.71 -7.11 -9.42
N ILE A 351 -12.91 -8.42 -9.37
CA ILE A 351 -11.84 -9.40 -9.59
C ILE A 351 -11.31 -9.30 -11.02
N LEU A 352 -12.17 -9.08 -12.02
CA LEU A 352 -11.76 -8.87 -13.40
C LEU A 352 -10.98 -7.57 -13.58
N LYS A 353 -11.30 -6.50 -12.85
CA LYS A 353 -10.48 -5.27 -12.84
C LYS A 353 -9.07 -5.52 -12.29
N ILE A 354 -8.92 -6.36 -11.26
CA ILE A 354 -7.60 -6.79 -10.78
C ILE A 354 -6.85 -7.50 -11.92
N LYS A 355 -7.49 -8.45 -12.59
CA LYS A 355 -6.86 -9.20 -13.68
C LYS A 355 -6.49 -8.30 -14.87
N GLU A 356 -7.35 -7.36 -15.23
CA GLU A 356 -7.07 -6.39 -16.31
C GLU A 356 -5.89 -5.47 -15.98
N LYS A 357 -5.77 -5.04 -14.72
CA LYS A 357 -4.66 -4.20 -14.28
C LYS A 357 -3.31 -4.94 -14.31
N TYR A 358 -3.31 -6.25 -14.09
CA TYR A 358 -2.11 -7.09 -14.03
C TYR A 358 -2.17 -8.21 -15.08
N ARG A 359 -2.35 -7.85 -16.36
CA ARG A 359 -2.26 -8.81 -17.49
C ARG A 359 -0.82 -9.27 -17.71
N ASP A 360 -0.68 -10.51 -18.19
CA ASP A 360 0.61 -11.12 -18.52
C ASP A 360 1.27 -10.51 -19.77
#